data_AF-A0A6J4N135-F1
#
_entry.id   AF-A0A6J4N135-F1
#
_cell.length_a   1.000
_cell.length_b   1.000
_cell.length_c   1.000
_cell.angle_alpha   90.00
_cell.angle_beta   90.00
_cell.angle_gamma   90.00
#
_symmetry.space_group_name_H-M   'P 1'
#
loop_
_entity.id
_entity.type
_entity.pdbx_description
1 polymer ?
#
loop_
_entity_poly.entity_id
_entity_poly.type
_entity_poly.pdbx_seq_one_letter_code
_entity_poly.pdbx_strand_id
1 'polypeptide(L)'
;MDTTDGVDSLESVNASRLAVVAAIAAAVAWGLKALAIGLAGGLDKSPLESPLFVLGLISIVVAFAALGVGVAGGRSTAVKVVAGLAGVLVGLALSGLASALAAAVIPDSAGWVQAEAGLWFSALLALGLTVFWYRTHGADAALPRHSH
;
A
#
# COMPACT_ATOMS: atom_id res chain seq x y z
N MET A 1 -5.76 -14.53 -33.01
CA MET A 1 -5.92 -13.39 -32.10
C MET A 1 -6.68 -13.93 -30.91
N ASP A 2 -5.94 -14.24 -29.85
CA ASP A 2 -6.42 -14.98 -28.69
C ASP A 2 -7.14 -14.00 -27.75
N THR A 3 -8.38 -14.31 -27.38
CA THR A 3 -9.20 -13.45 -26.51
C THR A 3 -8.71 -13.46 -25.06
N THR A 4 -7.85 -14.41 -24.68
CA THR A 4 -7.30 -14.55 -23.32
C THR A 4 -6.28 -13.46 -22.99
N ASP A 5 -5.45 -13.05 -23.95
CA ASP A 5 -4.43 -12.00 -23.78
C ASP A 5 -5.04 -10.64 -23.34
N GLY A 6 -6.22 -10.31 -23.84
CA GLY A 6 -6.90 -9.06 -23.50
C GLY A 6 -7.45 -9.04 -22.08
N VAL A 7 -7.97 -10.17 -21.59
CA VAL A 7 -8.54 -10.27 -20.23
C VAL A 7 -7.46 -10.17 -19.17
N ASP A 8 -6.32 -10.83 -19.38
CA ASP A 8 -5.20 -10.84 -18.45
C ASP A 8 -4.53 -9.46 -18.30
N SER A 9 -4.48 -8.69 -19.40
CA SER A 9 -3.97 -7.31 -19.36
C SER A 9 -4.86 -6.38 -18.52
N LEU A 10 -6.18 -6.55 -18.58
CA LEU A 10 -7.12 -5.69 -17.84
C LEU A 10 -7.07 -5.98 -16.33
N GLU A 11 -6.93 -7.25 -15.95
CA GLU A 11 -6.86 -7.65 -14.55
C GLU A 11 -5.61 -7.10 -13.85
N SER A 12 -4.44 -7.18 -14.51
CA SER A 12 -3.18 -6.65 -13.96
C SER A 12 -3.18 -5.13 -13.79
N VAL A 13 -3.77 -4.40 -14.73
CA VAL A 13 -3.96 -2.94 -14.65
C VAL A 13 -4.91 -2.59 -13.51
N ASN A 14 -6.03 -3.31 -13.37
CA ASN A 14 -6.99 -3.10 -12.29
C ASN A 14 -6.39 -3.36 -10.91
N ALA A 15 -5.62 -4.44 -10.76
CA ALA A 15 -4.90 -4.76 -9.53
C ALA A 15 -3.88 -3.67 -9.15
N SER A 16 -3.14 -3.15 -10.13
CA SER A 16 -2.16 -2.08 -9.90
C SER A 16 -2.83 -0.76 -9.49
N ARG A 17 -3.96 -0.40 -10.11
CA ARG A 17 -4.76 0.77 -9.72
C ARG A 17 -5.32 0.62 -8.31
N LEU A 18 -5.85 -0.56 -7.99
CA LEU A 18 -6.36 -0.87 -6.65
C LEU A 18 -5.24 -0.73 -5.61
N ALA A 19 -4.04 -1.22 -5.91
CA ALA A 19 -2.89 -1.11 -5.02
C ALA A 19 -2.55 0.35 -4.68
N VAL A 20 -2.51 1.23 -5.70
CA VAL A 20 -2.25 2.67 -5.52
C VAL A 20 -3.37 3.34 -4.71
N VAL A 21 -4.64 3.11 -5.06
CA VAL A 21 -5.77 3.71 -4.35
C VAL A 21 -5.79 3.28 -2.87
N ALA A 22 -5.54 2.00 -2.61
CA ALA A 22 -5.45 1.47 -1.25
C ALA A 22 -4.27 2.06 -0.47
N ALA A 23 -3.09 2.25 -1.09
CA ALA A 23 -1.96 2.91 -0.46
C ALA A 23 -2.26 4.39 -0.12
N ILE A 24 -2.95 5.11 -1.02
CA ILE A 24 -3.42 6.49 -0.75
C ILE A 24 -4.42 6.49 0.41
N ALA A 25 -5.38 5.57 0.43
CA ALA A 25 -6.36 5.46 1.50
C ALA A 25 -5.69 5.21 2.86
N ALA A 26 -4.65 4.37 2.90
CA ALA A 26 -3.87 4.13 4.11
C ALA A 26 -3.18 5.42 4.61
N ALA A 27 -2.51 6.15 3.72
CA ALA A 27 -1.84 7.41 4.04
C ALA A 27 -2.84 8.46 4.56
N VAL A 28 -4.00 8.58 3.91
CA VAL A 28 -5.07 9.51 4.34
C VAL A 28 -5.63 9.10 5.70
N ALA A 29 -5.92 7.82 5.93
CA ALA A 29 -6.46 7.33 7.20
C ALA A 29 -5.50 7.62 8.37
N TRP A 30 -4.22 7.29 8.22
CA TRP A 30 -3.21 7.59 9.25
C TRP A 30 -2.92 9.09 9.36
N GLY A 31 -3.06 9.86 8.28
CA GLY A 31 -3.01 11.32 8.34
C GLY A 31 -4.15 11.93 9.16
N LEU A 32 -5.38 11.48 8.93
CA LEU A 32 -6.53 11.87 9.73
C LEU A 32 -6.38 11.41 11.19
N LYS A 33 -5.78 10.24 11.44
CA LYS A 33 -5.49 9.74 12.79
C LYS A 33 -4.57 10.70 13.54
N ALA A 34 -3.44 11.08 12.93
CA ALA A 34 -2.49 12.01 13.53
C ALA A 34 -3.12 13.38 13.82
N LEU A 35 -3.98 13.89 12.92
CA LEU A 35 -4.77 15.09 13.16
C LEU A 35 -5.73 14.93 14.34
N ALA A 36 -6.43 13.81 14.43
CA ALA A 36 -7.36 13.54 15.51
C ALA A 36 -6.66 13.47 16.89
N ILE A 37 -5.46 12.87 16.96
CA ILE A 37 -4.60 12.85 18.15
C ILE A 37 -4.18 14.28 18.53
N GLY A 38 -3.70 15.06 17.55
CA GLY A 38 -3.26 16.43 17.77
C GLY A 38 -4.39 17.34 18.28
N LEU A 39 -5.58 17.25 17.69
CA LEU A 39 -6.77 18.01 18.09
C LEU A 39 -7.31 17.60 19.46
N ALA A 40 -7.17 16.32 19.84
CA ALA A 40 -7.60 15.82 21.15
C ALA A 40 -6.57 16.10 22.26
N GLY A 41 -5.42 16.69 21.93
CA GLY A 41 -4.39 17.07 22.90
C GLY A 41 -3.44 15.93 23.30
N GLY A 42 -3.34 14.87 22.50
CA GLY A 42 -2.41 13.77 22.73
C GLY A 42 -2.99 12.38 22.46
N LEU A 43 -2.16 11.35 22.64
CA LEU A 43 -2.55 9.94 22.46
C LEU A 43 -3.69 9.54 23.37
N ASP A 44 -4.50 8.59 22.89
CA ASP A 44 -5.60 7.96 23.62
C ASP A 44 -6.70 8.94 24.07
N LYS A 45 -6.67 10.17 23.54
CA LYS A 45 -7.70 11.19 23.80
C LYS A 45 -8.79 11.23 22.74
N SER A 46 -8.53 10.65 21.56
CA SER A 46 -9.49 10.66 20.45
C SER A 46 -10.15 9.30 20.25
N PRO A 47 -11.50 9.21 20.23
CA PRO A 47 -12.19 7.96 19.90
C PRO A 47 -11.97 7.54 18.44
N LEU A 48 -11.50 8.43 17.57
CA LEU A 48 -11.21 8.14 16.17
C LEU A 48 -9.84 7.49 15.96
N GLU A 49 -8.98 7.45 16.98
CA GLU A 49 -7.62 6.94 16.86
C GLU A 49 -7.58 5.48 16.39
N SER A 50 -8.31 4.59 17.09
CA SER A 50 -8.34 3.17 16.78
C SER A 50 -9.03 2.85 15.44
N PRO A 51 -10.22 3.41 15.13
CA PRO A 51 -10.86 3.20 13.83
C PRO A 51 -9.98 3.62 12.64
N LEU A 52 -9.34 4.79 12.71
CA LEU A 52 -8.49 5.30 11.63
C LEU A 52 -7.20 4.48 11.49
N PHE A 53 -6.63 4.02 12.61
CA PHE A 53 -5.51 3.08 12.58
C PHE A 53 -5.87 1.79 11.85
N VAL A 54 -6.98 1.15 12.25
CA VAL A 54 -7.45 -0.12 11.66
C VAL A 54 -7.80 0.07 10.18
N LEU A 55 -8.45 1.18 9.81
CA LEU A 55 -8.75 1.49 8.42
C LEU A 55 -7.48 1.57 7.58
N GLY A 56 -6.46 2.30 8.05
CA GLY A 56 -5.19 2.39 7.34
C GLY A 56 -4.45 1.05 7.27
N LEU A 57 -4.54 0.21 8.31
CA LEU A 57 -3.99 -1.14 8.31
C LEU A 57 -4.67 -2.05 7.28
N ILE A 58 -6.00 -2.03 7.22
CA ILE A 58 -6.74 -2.79 6.20
C ILE A 58 -6.35 -2.30 4.81
N SER A 59 -6.30 -0.98 4.61
CA SER A 59 -5.91 -0.38 3.33
C SER A 59 -4.49 -0.79 2.90
N ILE A 60 -3.51 -0.82 3.80
CA ILE A 60 -2.14 -1.21 3.44
C ILE A 60 -2.03 -2.71 3.11
N VAL A 61 -2.78 -3.56 3.83
CA VAL A 61 -2.88 -5.00 3.51
C VAL A 61 -3.47 -5.19 2.11
N VAL A 62 -4.55 -4.49 1.79
CA VAL A 62 -5.16 -4.52 0.45
C VAL A 62 -4.18 -4.03 -0.61
N ALA A 63 -3.43 -2.96 -0.33
CA ALA A 63 -2.45 -2.40 -1.26
C ALA A 63 -1.38 -3.43 -1.64
N PHE A 64 -0.78 -4.09 -0.64
CA PHE A 64 0.26 -5.08 -0.86
C PHE A 64 -0.27 -6.40 -1.45
N ALA A 65 -1.46 -6.84 -1.06
CA ALA A 65 -2.11 -7.99 -1.69
C ALA A 65 -2.40 -7.73 -3.18
N ALA A 66 -2.97 -6.57 -3.50
CA ALA A 66 -3.27 -6.17 -4.87
C ALA A 66 -1.98 -6.00 -5.70
N LEU A 67 -0.92 -5.46 -5.11
CA LEU A 67 0.39 -5.38 -5.74
C LEU A 67 0.94 -6.78 -6.06
N GLY A 68 0.90 -7.72 -5.11
CA GLY A 68 1.33 -9.10 -5.32
C GLY A 68 0.54 -9.81 -6.43
N VAL A 69 -0.79 -9.61 -6.46
CA VAL A 69 -1.63 -10.10 -7.57
C VAL A 69 -1.25 -9.45 -8.89
N GLY A 70 -0.98 -8.14 -8.92
CA GLY A 70 -0.52 -7.42 -10.09
C GLY A 70 0.80 -7.95 -10.64
N VAL A 71 1.74 -8.33 -9.77
CA VAL A 71 3.01 -8.98 -10.12
C VAL A 71 2.79 -10.36 -10.74
N ALA A 72 1.78 -11.10 -10.28
CA ALA A 72 1.47 -12.42 -10.82
C ALA A 72 0.85 -12.39 -12.24
N GLY A 73 0.28 -11.28 -12.70
CA GLY A 73 -0.19 -11.11 -14.10
C GLY A 73 -1.09 -12.25 -14.60
N GLY A 74 -0.99 -12.62 -15.89
CA GLY A 74 -1.79 -13.69 -16.54
C GLY A 74 -1.49 -15.13 -16.05
N ARG A 75 -0.99 -15.30 -14.83
CA ARG A 75 -0.79 -16.63 -14.22
C ARG A 75 -2.11 -17.17 -13.66
N SER A 76 -2.13 -18.47 -13.38
CA SER A 76 -3.30 -19.15 -12.78
C SER A 76 -3.75 -18.49 -11.47
N THR A 77 -5.05 -18.63 -11.14
CA THR A 77 -5.64 -18.09 -9.91
C THR A 77 -4.91 -18.53 -8.65
N ALA A 78 -4.45 -19.78 -8.57
CA ALA A 78 -3.69 -20.27 -7.43
C ALA A 78 -2.39 -19.48 -7.22
N VAL A 79 -1.66 -19.19 -8.31
CA VAL A 79 -0.42 -18.38 -8.27
C VAL A 79 -0.74 -16.94 -7.85
N LYS A 80 -1.84 -16.36 -8.32
CA LYS A 80 -2.28 -15.01 -7.90
C LYS A 80 -2.59 -14.94 -6.41
N VAL A 81 -3.26 -15.95 -5.85
CA VAL A 81 -3.53 -16.04 -4.41
C VAL A 81 -2.23 -16.12 -3.62
N VAL A 82 -1.30 -16.99 -4.02
CA VAL A 82 0.02 -17.11 -3.37
C VAL A 82 0.80 -15.80 -3.47
N ALA A 83 0.79 -15.14 -4.63
CA ALA A 83 1.49 -13.88 -4.83
C ALA A 83 0.86 -12.74 -4.01
N GLY A 84 -0.47 -12.70 -3.87
CA GLY A 84 -1.16 -11.77 -2.99
C GLY A 84 -0.74 -11.96 -1.52
N LEU A 85 -0.71 -13.20 -1.04
CA LEU A 85 -0.23 -13.52 0.31
C LEU A 85 1.25 -13.12 0.50
N ALA A 86 2.11 -13.45 -0.48
CA ALA A 86 3.51 -13.05 -0.47
C ALA A 86 3.66 -11.51 -0.45
N GLY A 87 2.82 -10.79 -1.20
CA GLY A 87 2.76 -9.33 -1.18
C GLY A 87 2.46 -8.80 0.21
N VAL A 88 1.46 -9.35 0.92
CA VAL A 88 1.15 -8.97 2.31
C VAL A 88 2.35 -9.21 3.24
N LEU A 89 3.04 -10.35 3.13
CA LEU A 89 4.24 -10.64 3.94
C LEU A 89 5.36 -9.63 3.68
N VAL A 90 5.58 -9.25 2.41
CA VAL A 90 6.52 -8.18 2.05
C VAL A 90 6.10 -6.86 2.66
N GLY A 91 4.80 -6.52 2.62
CA GLY A 91 4.26 -5.31 3.24
C GLY A 91 4.50 -5.25 4.75
N LEU A 92 4.33 -6.37 5.46
CA LEU A 92 4.63 -6.48 6.88
C LEU A 92 6.13 -6.28 7.15
N ALA A 93 6.99 -6.91 6.35
CA ALA A 93 8.44 -6.76 6.47
C ALA A 93 8.88 -5.30 6.24
N LEU A 94 8.33 -4.63 5.23
CA LEU A 94 8.61 -3.22 4.94
C LEU A 94 8.09 -2.30 6.05
N SER A 95 6.93 -2.59 6.63
CA SER A 95 6.38 -1.81 7.76
C SER A 95 7.23 -1.98 9.02
N GLY A 96 7.76 -3.18 9.26
CA GLY A 96 8.74 -3.43 10.31
C GLY A 96 10.03 -2.65 10.09
N LEU A 97 10.55 -2.64 8.86
CA LEU A 97 11.72 -1.84 8.49
C LEU A 97 11.47 -0.33 8.68
N ALA A 98 10.31 0.17 8.24
CA ALA A 98 9.91 1.57 8.42
C ALA A 98 9.87 1.97 9.90
N SER A 99 9.34 1.09 10.76
CA SER A 99 9.29 1.31 12.20
C SER A 99 10.69 1.31 12.82
N ALA A 100 11.57 0.40 12.39
CA ALA A 100 12.97 0.37 12.83
C ALA A 100 13.74 1.63 12.40
N LEU A 101 13.50 2.13 11.18
CA LEU A 101 14.07 3.39 10.70
C LEU A 101 13.56 4.59 11.49
N ALA A 102 12.25 4.65 11.80
CA ALA A 102 11.69 5.69 12.66
C ALA A 102 12.39 5.70 14.02
N ALA A 103 12.57 4.54 14.64
CA ALA A 103 13.25 4.41 15.93
C ALA A 103 14.74 4.77 15.87
N ALA A 104 15.41 4.57 14.74
CA ALA A 104 16.81 4.94 14.56
C ALA A 104 17.03 6.45 14.43
N VAL A 105 16.03 7.20 13.96
CA VAL A 105 16.16 8.63 13.62
C VAL A 105 15.44 9.53 14.63
N ILE A 106 14.37 9.05 15.27
CA ILE A 106 13.53 9.83 16.18
C ILE A 106 13.77 9.36 17.61
N PRO A 107 14.15 10.27 18.54
CA PRO A 107 14.37 9.92 19.94
C PRO A 107 13.12 9.35 20.60
N ASP A 108 13.29 8.38 21.49
CA ASP A 108 12.18 7.79 22.27
C ASP A 108 11.43 8.83 23.12
N SER A 109 12.10 9.94 23.49
CA SER A 109 11.48 11.06 24.19
C SER A 109 10.43 11.81 23.36
N ALA A 110 10.36 11.58 22.05
CA ALA A 110 9.33 12.14 21.18
C ALA A 110 7.96 11.46 21.38
N GLY A 111 7.92 10.37 22.15
CA GLY A 111 6.70 9.68 22.56
C GLY A 111 5.85 9.26 21.36
N TRP A 112 4.65 9.82 21.26
CA TRP A 112 3.68 9.47 20.24
C TRP A 112 4.12 9.78 18.80
N VAL A 113 4.96 10.80 18.63
CA VAL A 113 5.45 11.22 17.31
C VAL A 113 6.31 10.13 16.67
N GLN A 114 7.10 9.40 17.47
CA GLN A 114 7.92 8.28 16.99
C GLN A 114 7.03 7.13 16.49
N ALA A 115 5.99 6.79 17.24
CA ALA A 115 5.05 5.73 16.86
C ALA A 115 4.29 6.07 15.56
N GLU A 116 3.85 7.32 15.42
CA GLU A 116 3.20 7.79 14.20
C GLU A 116 4.17 7.82 13.00
N ALA A 117 5.43 8.21 13.21
CA ALA A 117 6.41 8.27 12.13
C ALA A 117 6.65 6.90 11.46
N GLY A 118 6.63 5.80 12.23
CA GLY A 118 6.71 4.45 11.67
C GLY A 118 5.55 4.14 10.71
N LEU A 119 4.33 4.59 11.04
CA LEU A 119 3.16 4.46 10.18
C LEU A 119 3.30 5.30 8.92
N TRP A 120 3.73 6.55 9.06
CA TRP A 120 3.96 7.44 7.91
C TRP A 120 5.02 6.88 6.95
N PHE A 121 6.16 6.41 7.46
CA PHE A 121 7.18 5.78 6.61
C PHE A 121 6.65 4.52 5.92
N SER A 122 5.84 3.71 6.62
CA SER A 122 5.20 2.52 6.02
C SER A 122 4.26 2.91 4.88
N ALA A 123 3.40 3.91 5.09
CA ALA A 123 2.49 4.40 4.07
C ALA A 123 3.22 5.01 2.86
N LEU A 124 4.27 5.79 3.10
CA LEU A 124 5.09 6.39 2.04
C LEU A 124 5.84 5.33 1.24
N LEU A 125 6.36 4.28 1.88
CA LEU A 125 6.99 3.15 1.19
C LEU A 125 5.98 2.38 0.35
N ALA A 126 4.81 2.08 0.91
CA ALA A 126 3.74 1.41 0.18
C ALA A 126 3.28 2.24 -1.03
N LEU A 127 3.05 3.53 -0.85
CA LEU A 127 2.68 4.44 -1.92
C LEU A 127 3.78 4.54 -2.99
N GLY A 128 5.04 4.73 -2.58
CA GLY A 128 6.17 4.80 -3.48
C GLY A 128 6.32 3.53 -4.32
N LEU A 129 6.23 2.35 -3.69
CA LEU A 129 6.35 1.06 -4.37
C LEU A 129 5.18 0.82 -5.34
N THR A 130 3.95 1.06 -4.90
CA THR A 130 2.76 0.85 -5.74
C THR A 130 2.70 1.82 -6.92
N VAL A 131 3.07 3.09 -6.72
CA VAL A 131 3.20 4.08 -7.80
C VAL A 131 4.33 3.71 -8.75
N PHE A 132 5.50 3.33 -8.23
CA PHE A 132 6.63 2.90 -9.06
C PHE A 132 6.25 1.71 -9.94
N TRP A 133 5.59 0.71 -9.36
CA TRP A 133 5.09 -0.46 -10.08
C TRP A 133 4.06 -0.06 -11.15
N TYR A 134 3.06 0.73 -10.77
CA TYR A 134 2.03 1.19 -11.69
C TYR A 134 2.61 1.94 -12.88
N ARG A 135 3.64 2.79 -12.67
CA ARG A 135 4.27 3.55 -13.75
C ARG A 135 5.11 2.68 -14.67
N THR A 136 5.75 1.65 -14.15
CA THR A 136 6.65 0.78 -14.93
C THR A 136 5.91 -0.31 -15.70
N HIS A 137 4.75 -0.77 -15.20
CA HIS A 137 4.02 -1.90 -15.80
C HIS A 137 2.59 -1.57 -16.25
N GLY A 138 2.03 -0.44 -15.82
CA GLY A 138 0.66 -0.01 -16.18
C GLY A 138 0.58 0.92 -17.39
N ALA A 139 1.68 1.58 -17.78
CA ALA A 139 1.70 2.50 -18.92
C ALA A 139 1.76 1.78 -20.28
N ASP A 140 2.35 0.58 -20.32
CA ASP A 140 2.59 -0.17 -21.57
C ASP A 140 1.32 -0.78 -22.16
N ALA A 141 0.24 -0.89 -21.38
CA ALA A 141 -1.04 -1.42 -21.82
C ALA A 141 -1.93 -0.38 -22.56
N ALA A 142 -1.59 0.91 -22.48
CA ALA A 142 -2.47 2.00 -22.96
C ALA A 142 -2.17 2.49 -24.38
N LEU A 143 -1.05 2.10 -24.99
CA LEU A 143 -0.70 2.52 -26.34
C LEU A 143 -1.09 1.43 -27.36
N PRO A 144 -2.04 1.71 -28.28
CA PRO A 144 -2.26 0.81 -29.41
C PRO A 144 -0.95 0.73 -30.20
N ARG A 145 -0.36 -0.48 -30.24
CA ARG A 145 0.77 -0.76 -31.11
C ARG A 145 0.27 -0.68 -32.56
N HIS A 146 0.38 0.51 -33.15
CA HIS A 146 0.29 0.68 -34.59
C HIS A 146 1.51 -0.01 -35.20
N SER A 147 1.38 -1.31 -35.48
CA SER A 147 2.32 -2.07 -36.30
C SER A 147 2.20 -1.57 -37.73
N HIS A 148 3.25 -0.86 -38.20
CA HIS A 148 3.54 -0.65 -39.61
C HIS A 148 4.12 -1.91 -40.23
#